data_AF-A0A848QFC0-F1
#
_entry.id   AF-A0A848QFC0-F1
#
_cell.length_a   1.000
_cell.length_b   1.000
_cell.length_c   1.000
_cell.angle_alpha   90.00
_cell.angle_beta   90.00
_cell.angle_gamma   90.00
#
_symmetry.space_group_name_H-M   'P 1'
#
loop_
_entity.id
_entity.type
_entity.pdbx_description
1 polymer ?
#
loop_
_entity_poly.entity_id
_entity_poly.type
_entity_poly.pdbx_seq_one_letter_code
_entity_poly.pdbx_strand_id
1 'polypeptide(L)'
;MKIDKAPEVHIATFGFFTSFIWEMLQMPFFDVGAATSWESTLGCTRATFGDAGILVLAYTVVSILNRDRHWMHRPNFGKIGTYLLTGLGITVIIEKIATNVPSESGWGWRYSELMPLLPGTNIGLVPILMWIVVPLITLWFARRQPQS
;
A
#
# COMPACT_ATOMS: atom_id res chain seq x y z
N MET A 1 25.13 6.17 13.61
CA MET A 1 24.26 5.68 12.53
C MET A 1 22.92 6.41 12.66
N LYS A 2 22.71 7.51 11.92
CA LYS A 2 21.54 8.40 12.06
C LYS A 2 20.33 7.80 11.33
N ILE A 3 19.70 6.80 11.93
CA ILE A 3 18.47 6.19 11.38
C ILE A 3 17.27 7.12 11.64
N ASP A 4 17.32 7.94 12.69
CA ASP A 4 16.24 8.89 13.06
C ASP A 4 16.00 10.05 12.08
N LYS A 5 16.86 10.21 11.06
CA LYS A 5 16.76 11.33 10.08
C LYS A 5 16.35 10.88 8.68
N ALA A 6 16.06 9.60 8.50
CA ALA A 6 15.68 9.06 7.20
C ALA A 6 14.18 9.24 6.97
N PRO A 7 13.73 10.11 6.03
CA PRO A 7 12.32 10.26 5.70
C PRO A 7 11.65 8.93 5.31
N GLU A 8 12.44 7.98 4.80
CA GLU A 8 12.02 6.63 4.49
C GLU A 8 11.50 5.87 5.72
N VAL A 9 12.08 6.09 6.91
CA VAL A 9 11.65 5.44 8.16
C VAL A 9 10.30 5.98 8.62
N HIS A 10 10.06 7.28 8.46
CA HIS A 10 8.75 7.87 8.74
C HIS A 10 7.69 7.32 7.78
N ILE A 11 7.98 7.26 6.48
CA ILE A 11 7.07 6.68 5.49
C ILE A 11 6.81 5.20 5.78
N ALA A 12 7.84 4.43 6.14
CA ALA A 12 7.68 3.03 6.51
C ALA A 12 6.77 2.86 7.73
N THR A 13 6.99 3.66 8.77
CA THR A 13 6.26 3.57 10.03
C THR A 13 4.79 3.98 9.85
N PHE A 14 4.55 5.20 9.33
CA PHE A 14 3.18 5.68 9.09
C PHE A 14 2.48 4.87 8.00
N GLY A 15 3.21 4.42 6.98
CA GLY A 15 2.71 3.56 5.92
C GLY A 15 2.27 2.22 6.45
N PHE A 16 3.06 1.60 7.33
CA PHE A 16 2.70 0.35 7.99
C PHE A 16 1.41 0.51 8.80
N PHE A 17 1.31 1.50 9.69
CA PHE A 17 0.11 1.69 10.50
C PHE A 17 -1.13 2.02 9.67
N THR A 18 -0.99 2.89 8.67
CA THR A 18 -2.12 3.29 7.81
C THR A 18 -2.58 2.12 6.94
N SER A 19 -1.65 1.34 6.39
CA SER A 19 -1.98 0.13 5.63
C SER A 19 -2.63 -0.92 6.53
N PHE A 20 -2.15 -1.09 7.77
CA PHE A 20 -2.73 -2.04 8.72
C PHE A 20 -4.19 -1.72 9.04
N ILE A 21 -4.48 -0.45 9.31
CA ILE A 21 -5.86 0.02 9.55
C ILE A 21 -6.71 -0.24 8.30
N TRP A 22 -6.17 0.03 7.12
CA TRP A 22 -6.88 -0.21 5.86
C TRP A 22 -7.20 -1.70 5.63
N GLU A 23 -6.21 -2.58 5.80
CA GLU A 23 -6.37 -4.03 5.69
C GLU A 23 -7.45 -4.57 6.64
N MET A 24 -7.46 -4.07 7.89
CA MET A 24 -8.50 -4.43 8.87
C MET A 24 -9.89 -3.94 8.45
N LEU A 25 -9.99 -2.76 7.84
CA LEU A 25 -11.26 -2.24 7.30
C LEU A 25 -11.71 -2.96 6.02
N GLN A 26 -10.77 -3.48 5.23
CA GLN A 26 -11.05 -4.17 3.98
C GLN A 26 -11.40 -5.66 4.18
N MET A 27 -11.02 -6.27 5.32
CA MET A 27 -11.33 -7.67 5.65
C MET A 27 -12.77 -8.12 5.33
N PRO A 28 -13.85 -7.35 5.62
CA PRO A 28 -15.22 -7.77 5.31
C PRO A 28 -15.50 -7.97 3.80
N PHE A 29 -14.67 -7.40 2.92
CA PHE A 29 -14.79 -7.51 1.46
C PHE A 29 -14.06 -8.73 0.89
N PHE A 30 -13.25 -9.42 1.70
CA PHE A 30 -12.58 -10.65 1.30
C PHE A 30 -13.31 -11.87 1.84
N ASP A 31 -13.39 -12.91 1.03
CA ASP A 31 -13.86 -14.22 1.48
C ASP A 31 -12.74 -14.90 2.27
N VAL A 32 -12.71 -14.64 3.57
CA VAL A 32 -11.81 -15.28 4.54
C VAL A 32 -12.23 -16.73 4.84
N GLY A 33 -13.34 -17.23 4.29
CA GLY A 33 -13.80 -18.60 4.47
C GLY A 33 -13.86 -19.04 5.93
N ALA A 34 -13.42 -20.27 6.22
CA ALA A 34 -13.30 -20.81 7.58
C ALA A 34 -12.00 -20.43 8.29
N ALA A 35 -11.25 -19.42 7.80
CA ALA A 35 -10.02 -18.99 8.43
C ALA A 35 -10.31 -18.46 9.83
N THR A 36 -9.54 -18.91 10.81
CA THR A 36 -9.62 -18.37 12.16
C THR A 36 -9.22 -16.88 12.16
N SER A 37 -9.72 -16.13 13.14
CA SER A 37 -9.35 -14.71 13.31
C SER A 37 -7.83 -14.51 13.37
N TRP A 38 -7.10 -15.52 13.86
CA TRP A 38 -5.63 -15.54 13.91
C TRP A 38 -4.98 -15.65 12.53
N GLU A 39 -5.44 -16.56 11.68
CA GLU A 39 -4.94 -16.74 10.31
C GLU A 39 -5.21 -15.49 9.45
N SER A 40 -6.40 -14.90 9.62
CA SER A 40 -6.76 -13.64 8.96
C SER A 40 -5.85 -12.50 9.40
N THR A 41 -5.57 -12.37 10.71
CA THR A 41 -4.67 -11.33 11.24
C THR A 41 -3.22 -11.50 10.76
N LEU A 42 -2.71 -12.73 10.72
CA LEU A 42 -1.38 -13.04 10.16
C LEU A 42 -1.32 -12.71 8.67
N GLY A 43 -2.40 -12.97 7.95
CA GLY A 43 -2.62 -12.55 6.57
C GLY A 43 -2.50 -11.05 6.37
N CYS A 44 -3.33 -10.28 7.07
CA CYS A 44 -3.32 -8.82 7.04
C CYS A 44 -1.96 -8.24 7.43
N THR A 45 -1.27 -8.83 8.41
CA THR A 45 0.06 -8.38 8.84
C THR A 45 1.09 -8.56 7.72
N ARG A 46 1.07 -9.68 6.99
CA ARG A 46 1.96 -9.89 5.84
C ARG A 46 1.63 -8.94 4.70
N ALA A 47 0.35 -8.74 4.39
CA ALA A 47 -0.11 -7.78 3.38
C ALA A 47 0.39 -6.37 3.71
N THR A 48 0.11 -5.90 4.92
CA THR A 48 0.57 -4.62 5.46
C THR A 48 2.09 -4.42 5.32
N PHE A 49 2.88 -5.47 5.59
CA PHE A 49 4.34 -5.41 5.41
C PHE A 49 4.73 -5.22 3.94
N GLY A 50 4.03 -5.90 3.03
CA GLY A 50 4.16 -5.70 1.59
C GLY A 50 3.83 -4.27 1.18
N ASP A 51 2.68 -3.75 1.60
CA ASP A 51 2.24 -2.38 1.27
C ASP A 51 3.18 -1.32 1.81
N ALA A 52 3.65 -1.46 3.07
CA ALA A 52 4.66 -0.58 3.63
C ALA A 52 5.96 -0.60 2.80
N GLY A 53 6.38 -1.78 2.34
CA GLY A 53 7.53 -1.93 1.43
C GLY A 53 7.33 -1.21 0.10
N ILE A 54 6.15 -1.36 -0.52
CA ILE A 54 5.83 -0.70 -1.79
C ILE A 54 5.76 0.82 -1.60
N LEU A 55 5.19 1.33 -0.50
CA LEU A 55 5.18 2.76 -0.16
C LEU A 55 6.60 3.31 -0.04
N VAL A 56 7.49 2.63 0.67
CA VAL A 56 8.89 3.04 0.81
C VAL A 56 9.62 3.01 -0.54
N LEU A 57 9.37 1.98 -1.35
CA LEU A 57 9.95 1.86 -2.68
C LEU A 57 9.46 2.99 -3.59
N ALA A 58 8.15 3.26 -3.62
CA ALA A 58 7.57 4.37 -4.38
C ALA A 58 8.17 5.71 -3.94
N TYR A 59 8.35 5.93 -2.63
CA TYR A 59 8.98 7.13 -2.10
C TYR A 59 10.43 7.26 -2.58
N THR A 60 11.17 6.14 -2.54
CA THR A 60 12.57 6.07 -2.95
C THR A 60 12.73 6.33 -4.45
N VAL A 61 11.84 5.80 -5.29
CA VAL A 61 11.81 6.06 -6.73
C VAL A 61 11.64 7.56 -7.00
N VAL A 62 10.68 8.22 -6.34
CA VAL A 62 10.48 9.67 -6.47
C VAL A 62 11.69 10.46 -5.99
N SER A 63 12.30 10.04 -4.89
CA SER A 63 13.52 10.63 -4.34
C SER A 63 14.71 10.52 -5.31
N ILE A 64 14.91 9.37 -5.95
CA ILE A 64 15.98 9.15 -6.94
C ILE A 64 15.73 10.00 -8.20
N LEU A 65 14.50 9.99 -8.72
CA LEU A 65 14.12 10.73 -9.93
C LEU A 65 14.28 12.24 -9.76
N ASN A 66 13.93 12.77 -8.57
CA ASN A 66 14.01 14.20 -8.28
C ASN A 66 15.34 14.61 -7.62
N ARG A 67 16.22 13.64 -7.31
CA ARG A 67 17.45 13.82 -6.52
C ARG A 67 17.20 14.57 -5.20
N ASP A 68 16.03 14.40 -4.62
CA ASP A 68 15.55 15.12 -3.45
C ASP A 68 14.91 14.16 -2.45
N ARG A 69 15.68 13.80 -1.41
CA ARG A 69 15.22 12.89 -0.35
C ARG A 69 14.19 13.52 0.57
N HIS A 70 14.09 14.84 0.63
CA HIS A 70 13.19 15.56 1.53
C HIS A 70 11.98 16.12 0.79
N TRP A 71 11.67 15.56 -0.37
CA TRP A 71 10.59 16.03 -1.22
C TRP A 71 9.23 16.04 -0.53
N MET A 72 9.04 15.22 0.52
CA MET A 72 7.83 15.23 1.36
C MET A 72 7.52 16.60 1.98
N HIS A 73 8.54 17.44 2.23
CA HIS A 73 8.36 18.78 2.78
C HIS A 73 8.05 19.84 1.72
N ARG A 74 8.36 19.55 0.45
CA ARG A 74 8.00 20.38 -0.71
C ARG A 74 7.28 19.53 -1.74
N PRO A 75 6.07 19.03 -1.40
CA PRO A 75 5.31 18.19 -2.30
C PRO A 75 4.87 19.01 -3.51
N ASN A 76 5.18 18.53 -4.71
CA ASN A 76 4.65 19.05 -5.95
C ASN A 76 3.63 18.03 -6.50
N PHE A 77 2.60 18.48 -7.20
CA PHE A 77 1.60 17.61 -7.83
C PHE A 77 2.26 16.55 -8.71
N GLY A 78 3.34 16.88 -9.42
CA GLY A 78 4.13 15.91 -10.19
C GLY A 78 4.73 14.80 -9.32
N LYS A 79 5.36 15.15 -8.18
CA LYS A 79 5.98 14.17 -7.27
C LYS A 79 4.95 13.27 -6.60
N ILE A 80 3.82 13.85 -6.16
CA ILE A 80 2.69 13.08 -5.60
C ILE A 80 2.14 12.14 -6.69
N GLY A 81 1.96 12.63 -7.91
CA GLY A 81 1.49 11.83 -9.04
C GLY A 81 2.41 10.64 -9.31
N THR A 82 3.73 10.85 -9.39
CA THR A 82 4.70 9.75 -9.59
C THR A 82 4.67 8.77 -8.42
N TYR A 83 4.54 9.26 -7.18
CA TYR A 83 4.43 8.42 -5.99
C TYR A 83 3.21 7.50 -6.04
N LEU A 84 2.03 8.05 -6.33
CA LEU A 84 0.79 7.30 -6.48
C LEU A 84 0.83 6.33 -7.66
N LEU A 85 1.32 6.78 -8.82
CA LEU A 85 1.44 5.94 -10.02
C LEU A 85 2.40 4.78 -9.84
N THR A 86 3.50 4.98 -9.10
CA THR A 86 4.45 3.90 -8.82
C THR A 86 3.82 2.84 -7.94
N GLY A 87 3.14 3.26 -6.86
CA GLY A 87 2.40 2.36 -5.99
C GLY A 87 1.30 1.59 -6.73
N LEU A 88 0.39 2.33 -7.39
CA LEU A 88 -0.69 1.77 -8.18
C LEU A 88 -0.19 0.83 -9.29
N GLY A 89 0.90 1.19 -9.98
CA GLY A 89 1.51 0.36 -11.01
C GLY A 89 2.01 -0.97 -10.46
N ILE A 90 2.68 -0.95 -9.30
CA ILE A 90 3.15 -2.18 -8.64
C ILE A 90 1.95 -3.05 -8.24
N THR A 91 0.89 -2.46 -7.70
CA THR A 91 -0.32 -3.20 -7.31
C THR A 91 -1.00 -3.84 -8.49
N VAL A 92 -1.16 -3.10 -9.60
CA VAL A 92 -1.74 -3.64 -10.83
C VAL A 92 -0.88 -4.78 -11.37
N ILE A 93 0.44 -4.71 -11.25
CA ILE A 93 1.34 -5.81 -11.62
C ILE A 93 1.13 -7.02 -10.71
N ILE A 94 1.09 -6.83 -9.38
CA ILE A 94 0.85 -7.89 -8.41
C ILE A 94 -0.51 -8.55 -8.65
N GLU A 95 -1.54 -7.76 -8.90
CA GLU A 95 -2.91 -8.23 -9.14
C GLU A 95 -3.02 -8.98 -10.47
N LYS A 96 -2.33 -8.51 -11.52
CA LYS A 96 -2.19 -9.25 -12.77
C LYS A 96 -1.47 -10.58 -12.57
N ILE A 97 -0.40 -10.61 -11.76
CA ILE A 97 0.29 -11.86 -11.44
C ILE A 97 -0.67 -12.78 -10.67
N ALA A 98 -1.33 -12.29 -9.63
CA ALA A 98 -2.29 -13.04 -8.83
C ALA A 98 -3.45 -13.60 -9.67
N THR A 99 -3.93 -12.86 -10.68
CA THR A 99 -4.98 -13.33 -11.59
C THR A 99 -4.49 -14.39 -12.58
N ASN A 100 -3.20 -14.37 -12.94
CA ASN A 100 -2.59 -15.37 -13.83
C ASN A 100 -2.09 -16.62 -13.11
N VAL A 101 -1.87 -16.53 -11.79
CA VAL A 101 -1.47 -17.68 -10.97
C VAL A 101 -2.73 -18.50 -10.66
N PRO A 102 -2.72 -19.83 -10.86
CA PRO A 102 -3.87 -20.67 -10.56
C PRO A 102 -4.27 -20.53 -9.09
N SER A 103 -5.55 -20.27 -8.83
CA SER A 103 -6.14 -20.10 -7.49
C SER A 103 -5.95 -21.30 -6.53
N GLU A 104 -5.40 -22.41 -7.02
CA GLU A 104 -5.05 -23.59 -6.22
C GLU A 104 -3.71 -23.46 -5.45
N SER A 105 -2.89 -22.45 -5.74
CA SER A 105 -1.61 -22.26 -5.06
C SER A 105 -1.70 -21.62 -3.66
N GLY A 106 -2.92 -21.33 -3.17
CA GLY A 106 -3.14 -20.70 -1.86
C GLY A 106 -2.56 -19.29 -1.74
N TRP A 107 -2.27 -18.64 -2.88
CA TRP A 107 -1.60 -17.34 -2.96
C TRP A 107 -2.57 -16.31 -3.55
N GLY A 108 -3.37 -15.70 -2.68
CA GLY A 108 -4.37 -14.69 -3.06
C GLY A 108 -5.68 -14.89 -2.31
N TRP A 109 -6.19 -13.81 -1.71
CA TRP A 109 -7.51 -13.82 -1.09
C TRP A 109 -8.59 -13.84 -2.16
N ARG A 110 -9.58 -14.72 -2.03
CA ARG A 110 -10.75 -14.68 -2.90
C ARG A 110 -11.56 -13.44 -2.57
N TYR A 111 -11.92 -12.66 -3.60
CA TYR A 111 -12.87 -11.57 -3.42
C TYR A 111 -14.24 -12.14 -3.05
N SER A 112 -14.86 -11.56 -2.01
CA SER A 112 -16.24 -11.89 -1.65
C SER A 112 -17.19 -11.32 -2.70
N GLU A 113 -18.42 -11.84 -2.77
CA GLU A 113 -19.49 -11.29 -3.62
C GLU A 113 -19.81 -9.82 -3.30
N LEU A 114 -19.43 -9.35 -2.11
CA LEU A 114 -19.59 -7.97 -1.66
C LEU A 114 -18.52 -7.02 -2.20
N MET A 115 -17.48 -7.51 -2.87
CA MET A 115 -16.38 -6.68 -3.36
C MET A 115 -16.83 -5.88 -4.59
N PRO A 116 -16.82 -4.53 -4.54
CA PRO A 116 -17.05 -3.73 -5.74
C PRO A 116 -15.88 -3.93 -6.70
N LEU A 117 -16.16 -4.49 -7.87
CA LEU A 117 -15.19 -4.67 -8.94
C LEU A 117 -15.26 -3.50 -9.92
N LEU A 118 -14.12 -3.17 -10.52
CA LEU A 118 -14.09 -2.17 -11.57
C LEU A 118 -14.74 -2.73 -12.85
N PRO A 119 -15.77 -2.07 -13.40
CA PRO A 119 -16.51 -2.60 -14.55
C PRO A 119 -15.58 -2.82 -15.74
N GLY A 120 -15.55 -4.06 -16.25
CA GLY A 120 -14.67 -4.49 -17.34
C GLY A 120 -13.32 -5.08 -16.91
N THR A 121 -13.07 -5.22 -15.60
CA THR A 121 -11.88 -5.90 -15.06
C THR A 121 -12.24 -6.77 -13.85
N ASN A 122 -11.45 -7.80 -13.56
CA ASN A 122 -11.56 -8.55 -12.30
C ASN A 122 -10.81 -7.85 -11.14
N ILE A 123 -10.65 -6.53 -11.24
CA ILE A 123 -9.84 -5.75 -10.30
C ILE A 123 -10.68 -5.19 -9.17
N GLY A 124 -10.18 -5.34 -7.95
CA GLY A 124 -10.82 -4.82 -6.75
C GLY A 124 -10.80 -3.29 -6.69
N LEU A 125 -11.94 -2.66 -6.48
CA LEU A 125 -11.99 -1.20 -6.28
C LEU A 125 -11.39 -0.79 -4.93
N VAL A 126 -11.50 -1.63 -3.90
CA VAL A 126 -10.98 -1.34 -2.55
C VAL A 126 -9.43 -1.26 -2.52
N PRO A 127 -8.67 -2.20 -3.12
CA PRO A 127 -7.23 -2.06 -3.30
C PRO A 127 -6.83 -0.79 -4.07
N ILE A 128 -7.58 -0.39 -5.10
CA ILE A 128 -7.26 0.86 -5.82
C ILE A 128 -7.45 2.08 -4.91
N LEU A 129 -8.56 2.11 -4.16
CA LEU A 129 -8.79 3.18 -3.18
C LEU A 129 -7.68 3.22 -2.12
N MET A 130 -7.18 2.05 -1.69
CA MET A 130 -6.02 1.96 -0.79
C MET A 130 -4.84 2.73 -1.34
N TRP A 131 -4.48 2.47 -2.60
CA TRP A 131 -3.34 3.10 -3.28
C TRP A 131 -3.51 4.60 -3.55
N ILE A 132 -4.68 5.16 -3.28
CA ILE A 132 -4.90 6.61 -3.27
C ILE A 132 -4.87 7.12 -1.83
N VAL A 133 -5.66 6.51 -0.94
CA VAL A 133 -5.89 7.01 0.42
C VAL A 133 -4.68 6.77 1.33
N VAL A 134 -4.14 5.56 1.36
CA VAL A 134 -3.02 5.18 2.24
C VAL A 134 -1.77 6.00 1.96
N PRO A 135 -1.28 6.15 0.71
CA PRO A 135 -0.07 6.93 0.47
C PRO A 135 -0.26 8.42 0.77
N LEU A 136 -1.45 8.98 0.53
CA LEU A 136 -1.77 10.38 0.83
C LEU A 136 -1.78 10.65 2.34
N ILE A 137 -2.46 9.79 3.12
CA ILE A 137 -2.49 9.89 4.58
C ILE A 137 -1.08 9.70 5.16
N THR A 138 -0.35 8.69 4.67
CA THR A 138 1.03 8.41 5.08
C THR A 138 1.94 9.62 4.85
N LEU A 139 1.89 10.20 3.65
CA LEU A 139 2.67 11.39 3.31
C LEU A 139 2.28 12.59 4.18
N TRP A 140 0.99 12.74 4.49
CA TRP A 140 0.46 13.82 5.32
C TRP A 140 0.89 13.72 6.79
N PHE A 141 0.97 12.52 7.36
CA PHE A 141 1.54 12.32 8.70
C PHE A 141 3.06 12.48 8.69
N ALA A 142 3.76 11.91 7.70
CA ALA A 142 5.21 12.01 7.60
C ALA A 142 5.71 13.45 7.46
N ARG A 143 5.00 14.32 6.71
CA ARG A 143 5.36 15.75 6.58
C ARG A 143 5.18 16.56 7.85
N ARG A 144 4.41 16.08 8.82
CA ARG A 144 4.14 16.79 10.09
C ARG A 144 5.21 16.55 11.15
N GLN A 145 6.13 15.62 10.90
CA GLN A 145 7.25 15.39 11.81
C GLN A 145 8.28 16.53 11.69
N PRO A 146 8.72 17.11 12.83
CA PRO A 146 9.67 18.22 12.83
C PRO A 146 11.05 17.78 12.31
N GLN A 147 11.68 18.65 11.51
CA GLN A 147 13.07 18.50 11.06
C GLN A 147 14.02 18.90 12.20
N SER A 148 14.34 18.01 13.13
CA SER A 148 15.38 18.26 14.16
C SER A 148 16.74 17.71 13.74
#